data_AF-A0A9W5PDT7-F1
#
_entry.id   AF-A0A9W5PDT7-F1
#
_cell.length_a   1.000
_cell.length_b   1.000
_cell.length_c   1.000
_cell.angle_alpha   90.00
_cell.angle_beta   90.00
_cell.angle_gamma   90.00
#
_symmetry.space_group_name_H-M   'P 1'
#
loop_
_entity.id
_entity.type
_entity.pdbx_description
1 polymer ?
#
loop_
_entity_poly.entity_id
_entity_poly.type
_entity_poly.pdbx_seq_one_letter_code
_entity_poly.pdbx_strand_id
1 'polypeptide(L)' 'MNAKKVTIPARDCNGFMIGFKEVNALWKCPTCGGEMGNPQLTQHSEDGFFGQVHIWENPCGHVAHYKNLQIVGDAE' A
#
# COMPACT_ATOMS: atom_id res chain seq x y z
N MET A 1 13.19 -9.06 9.12
CA MET A 1 12.64 -7.78 8.60
C MET A 1 11.13 -7.89 8.64
N ASN A 2 10.42 -6.91 9.21
CA ASN A 2 8.95 -6.94 9.31
C ASN A 2 8.36 -6.41 7.99
N ALA A 3 8.39 -7.23 6.94
CA ALA A 3 7.78 -6.92 5.65
C ALA A 3 6.40 -7.58 5.55
N LYS A 4 5.44 -6.91 4.92
CA LYS A 4 4.13 -7.48 4.61
C LYS A 4 3.84 -7.39 3.12
N LYS A 5 3.22 -8.46 2.61
CA LYS A 5 2.67 -8.53 1.26
C LYS A 5 1.37 -7.73 1.22
N VAL A 6 1.30 -6.73 0.34
CA VAL A 6 0.11 -5.88 0.16
C VAL A 6 -0.13 -5.57 -1.30
N THR A 7 -1.41 -5.52 -1.66
CA THR A 7 -1.91 -5.09 -2.97
C THR A 7 -2.20 -3.61 -2.93
N ILE A 8 -1.55 -2.84 -3.81
CA ILE A 8 -1.71 -1.38 -3.93
C ILE A 8 -2.05 -1.01 -5.38
N PRO A 9 -2.67 0.16 -5.62
CA PRO A 9 -2.86 0.65 -6.98
C PRO A 9 -1.50 0.89 -7.66
N ALA A 10 -1.34 0.35 -8.86
CA ALA A 10 -0.21 0.62 -9.73
C ALA A 10 -0.49 1.92 -10.51
N ARG A 11 0.46 2.85 -10.47
CA ARG A 11 0.35 4.14 -11.13
C ARG A 11 1.56 4.39 -12.02
N ASP A 12 1.34 5.04 -13.16
CA ASP A 12 2.40 5.49 -14.06
C ASP A 12 3.13 6.74 -13.50
N CYS A 13 4.20 7.21 -14.16
CA CYS A 13 4.95 8.42 -13.83
C CYS A 13 4.07 9.67 -13.69
N ASN A 14 2.98 9.74 -14.47
CA ASN A 14 2.00 10.83 -14.40
C ASN A 14 0.96 10.68 -13.26
N GLY A 15 1.02 9.60 -12.47
CA GLY A 15 0.11 9.35 -11.36
C GLY A 15 -1.24 8.71 -11.73
N PHE A 16 -1.45 8.44 -13.02
CA PHE A 16 -2.65 7.74 -13.53
C PHE A 16 -2.61 6.26 -13.16
N MET A 17 -3.77 5.72 -12.80
CA MET A 17 -3.92 4.30 -12.52
C MET A 17 -3.71 3.48 -13.78
N ILE A 18 -2.86 2.46 -13.68
CA ILE A 18 -2.60 1.48 -14.75
C ILE A 18 -2.95 0.05 -14.33
N GLY A 19 -3.46 -0.13 -13.11
CA GLY A 19 -3.90 -1.41 -12.57
C GLY A 19 -3.63 -1.56 -11.08
N PHE A 20 -3.45 -2.80 -10.63
CA PHE A 20 -3.09 -3.15 -9.26
C PHE A 20 -1.81 -3.97 -9.27
N LYS A 21 -0.99 -3.84 -8.23
CA LYS A 21 0.20 -4.66 -8.06
C LYS A 21 0.35 -5.11 -6.62
N GLU A 22 0.94 -6.29 -6.45
CA GLU A 22 1.29 -6.83 -5.15
C GLU A 22 2.77 -6.56 -4.86
N VAL A 23 3.06 -6.05 -3.66
CA VAL A 23 4.41 -5.68 -3.24
C VAL A 23 4.69 -6.18 -1.84
N ASN A 24 5.95 -6.49 -1.56
CA ASN A 24 6.44 -6.67 -0.21
C ASN A 24 6.91 -5.30 0.30
N ALA A 25 6.18 -4.74 1.26
CA ALA A 25 6.51 -3.45 1.87
C ALA A 25 7.03 -3.62 3.30
N LEU A 26 8.07 -2.86 3.66
CA LEU A 26 8.50 -2.76 5.04
C LEU A 26 7.38 -2.12 5.89
N TRP A 27 6.92 -2.85 6.89
CA TRP A 27 5.69 -2.54 7.62
C TRP A 27 5.95 -1.63 8.82
N LYS A 28 6.28 -0.38 8.52
CA LYS A 28 6.52 0.68 9.51
C LYS A 28 6.00 2.01 8.97
N CYS A 29 5.47 2.86 9.85
CA CYS A 29 4.97 4.15 9.47
C CYS A 29 6.11 4.97 8.85
N PRO A 30 5.98 5.44 7.59
CA PRO A 30 7.05 6.18 6.93
C PRO A 30 7.31 7.56 7.57
N THR A 31 6.36 8.07 8.35
CA THR A 31 6.45 9.38 9.01
C THR A 31 7.18 9.31 10.36
N CYS A 32 6.80 8.36 11.23
CA CYS A 32 7.33 8.30 12.60
C CYS A 32 8.08 7.00 12.93
N GLY A 33 8.13 6.04 12.02
CA GLY A 33 8.75 4.73 12.23
C GLY A 33 7.97 3.77 13.14
N GLY A 34 6.81 4.20 13.68
CA GLY A 34 5.95 3.36 14.49
C GLY A 34 5.34 2.18 13.74
N GLU A 35 4.70 1.26 14.46
CA GLU A 35 3.99 0.14 13.85
C GLU A 35 2.82 0.61 12.99
N MET A 36 2.61 -0.05 11.86
CA MET A 36 1.45 0.14 11.00
C MET A 36 0.38 -0.89 11.36
N GLY A 37 -0.89 -0.50 11.23
CA GLY A 37 -2.00 -1.41 11.47
C GLY A 37 -2.04 -2.57 10.48
N ASN A 38 -2.94 -3.51 10.73
CA ASN A 38 -3.08 -4.67 9.89
C ASN A 38 -3.70 -4.29 8.54
N PRO A 39 -3.10 -4.72 7.41
CA PRO A 39 -3.68 -4.48 6.10
C PRO A 39 -4.96 -5.31 5.93
N GLN A 40 -6.03 -4.66 5.49
CA GLN A 40 -7.33 -5.26 5.22
C GLN A 40 -7.66 -5.09 3.74
N LEU A 41 -8.00 -6.20 3.08
CA LEU A 41 -8.40 -6.18 1.69
C LEU A 41 -9.77 -5.53 1.54
N THR A 42 -9.86 -4.52 0.68
CA THR A 42 -11.06 -3.72 0.45
C THR A 42 -11.28 -3.53 -1.05
N GLN A 43 -12.54 -3.51 -1.47
CA GLN A 43 -12.91 -3.23 -2.85
C GLN A 43 -12.51 -1.79 -3.23
N HIS A 44 -11.92 -1.64 -4.40
CA HIS A 44 -11.47 -0.36 -4.92
C HIS A 44 -11.89 -0.20 -6.37
N SER A 45 -12.40 0.98 -6.68
CA SER A 45 -12.83 1.38 -8.01
C SER A 45 -12.31 2.78 -8.29
N GLU A 46 -11.42 2.93 -9.27
CA GLU A 46 -10.79 4.18 -9.66
C GLU A 46 -10.53 4.16 -11.17
N ASP A 47 -10.85 5.24 -11.89
CA ASP A 47 -10.57 5.39 -13.33
C ASP A 47 -11.01 4.21 -14.24
N GLY A 48 -12.13 3.56 -13.89
CA GLY A 48 -12.65 2.39 -14.62
C GLY A 48 -11.94 1.07 -14.32
N PHE A 49 -10.95 1.06 -13.43
CA PHE A 49 -10.35 -0.14 -12.86
C PHE A 49 -11.15 -0.59 -11.63
N PHE A 50 -11.53 -1.86 -11.62
CA PHE A 50 -12.25 -2.50 -10.52
C PHE A 50 -11.39 -3.62 -9.95
N GLY A 51 -11.14 -3.60 -8.65
CA GLY A 51 -10.31 -4.60 -8.01
C GLY A 51 -10.30 -4.50 -6.50
N GLN A 52 -9.23 -4.97 -5.89
CA GLN A 52 -9.07 -4.97 -4.43
C GLN A 52 -7.69 -4.44 -4.07
N VAL A 53 -7.66 -3.60 -3.03
CA VAL A 53 -6.42 -3.04 -2.45
C VAL A 53 -6.42 -3.28 -0.96
N HIS A 54 -5.23 -3.36 -0.38
CA HIS A 54 -5.08 -3.40 1.06
C HIS A 54 -5.10 -1.98 1.63
N ILE A 55 -6.01 -1.71 2.54
CA ILE A 55 -6.06 -0.48 3.35
C ILE A 55 -5.63 -0.79 4.79
N TRP A 56 -5.19 0.20 5.54
CA TRP A 56 -4.86 0.05 6.96
C TRP A 56 -5.03 1.37 7.69
N GLU A 57 -5.25 1.29 8.99
CA GLU A 57 -5.23 2.43 9.89
C GLU A 57 -3.99 2.34 10.78
N ASN A 58 -3.22 3.43 10.87
CA ASN A 58 -2.03 3.44 11.71
C ASN A 58 -2.40 3.88 13.13
N PRO A 59 -1.99 3.14 14.18
CA PRO A 59 -2.27 3.53 15.56
C PRO A 59 -1.60 4.85 15.95
N CYS A 60 -0.55 5.25 15.23
CA CYS A 60 0.11 6.55 15.42
C CYS A 60 -0.68 7.74 14.85
N GLY A 61 -1.82 7.52 14.19
CA GLY A 61 -2.68 8.56 13.60
C GLY A 61 -2.16 9.19 12.29
N HIS A 62 -0.95 8.85 11.85
CA HIS A 62 -0.41 9.35 10.58
C HIS A 62 -0.97 8.58 9.38
N VAL A 63 -1.33 9.31 8.32
CA VAL A 63 -1.73 8.70 7.04
C VAL A 63 -0.49 8.20 6.29
N ALA A 64 -0.37 6.88 6.15
CA ALA A 64 0.68 6.29 5.32
C ALA A 64 0.17 6.04 3.90
N HIS A 65 0.48 6.96 2.98
CA HIS A 65 0.15 6.80 1.57
C HIS A 65 0.94 5.65 0.92
N TYR A 66 0.32 4.94 -0.03
CA TYR A 66 0.95 3.84 -0.78
C TYR A 66 2.30 4.22 -1.40
N LYS A 67 2.43 5.45 -1.93
CA LYS A 67 3.67 5.96 -2.54
C LYS A 67 4.84 6.11 -1.56
N ASN A 68 4.55 6.19 -0.26
CA ASN A 68 5.55 6.35 0.80
C ASN A 68 5.96 5.01 1.41
N LEU A 69 5.36 3.90 0.98
CA LEU A 69 5.78 2.57 1.43
C LEU A 69 7.17 2.27 0.91
N GLN A 70 8.03 1.78 1.79
CA GLN A 70 9.33 1.27 1.41
C GLN A 70 9.16 -0.17 0.88
N ILE A 71 9.12 -0.30 -0.44
CA ILE A 71 9.04 -1.60 -1.13
C ILE A 71 10.40 -2.29 -1.00
N VAL A 72 10.41 -3.52 -0.47
CA VAL A 72 11.61 -4.35 -0.30
C VAL A 72 11.68 -5.49 -1.33
N GLY A 73 10.66 -5.62 -2.18
CA GLY A 73 10.63 -6.54 -3.31
C GLY A 73 9.23 -6.61 -3.93
N ASP A 74 9.14 -7.14 -5.14
CA ASP A 74 7.86 -7.53 -5.74
C ASP A 74 7.35 -8.79 -5.04
N ALA A 75 6.03 -8.91 -4.92
CA ALA A 75 5.43 -10.11 -4.36
C ALA A 75 5.28 -11.15 -5.47
N GLU A 76 6.12 -12.19 -5.40
CA GLU A 76 6.02 -13.40 -6.22
C GLU A 76 4.67 -14.12 -6.00
#